data_AF-A0A8K0LZG9-F1
#
_entry.id   AF-A0A8K0LZG9-F1
#
_cell.length_a   1.000
_cell.length_b   1.000
_cell.length_c   1.000
_cell.angle_alpha   90.00
_cell.angle_beta   90.00
_cell.angle_gamma   90.00
#
_symmetry.space_group_name_H-M   'P 1'
#
loop_
_entity.id
_entity.type
_entity.pdbx_description
1 polymer ?
#
loop_
_entity_poly.entity_id
_entity_poly.type
_entity_poly.pdbx_seq_one_letter_code
_entity_poly.pdbx_strand_id
1 'polypeptide(L)'
;MAQREDFELLKAVENATNYYLIDEDKTQPQNTRRTYTRPQKEWKEWCAEKAFPSIPPDWPKPYNQGGVLPADLVDEGKLVWFLDEKVVSRAPKTGSRAKNERKRWAEGVAERNAKKAKTTSVDDPAGPSAPDDSCITVAVKTVVDKIDLTSEDEEEPFKSALTLKFNTVRTYGNAITRLWAEQRTRRINGQMLNPSPHPRSFANKAIYRYLLRQTHEKGREEWADRMVGTIKDAYSPAKIPEYTRCAWGLKEKACGLRTSVDFLFGNHMLLRSSNRRPIELV
;
A
#
# COMPACT_ATOMS: atom_id res chain seq x y z
N MET A 1 -36.02 -9.98 -39.70
CA MET A 1 -35.55 -11.32 -39.33
C MET A 1 -34.05 -11.33 -39.57
N ALA A 2 -33.21 -11.53 -38.56
CA ALA A 2 -31.77 -11.71 -38.78
C ALA A 2 -31.59 -12.96 -39.66
N GLN A 3 -30.85 -12.83 -40.76
CA GLN A 3 -30.69 -13.91 -41.72
C GLN A 3 -29.82 -15.01 -41.11
N ARG A 4 -30.00 -16.26 -41.52
CA ARG A 4 -29.22 -17.42 -41.03
C ARG A 4 -27.70 -17.17 -41.12
N GLU A 5 -27.28 -16.42 -42.13
CA GLU A 5 -25.90 -15.98 -42.38
C GLU A 5 -25.38 -15.05 -41.28
N ASP A 6 -26.22 -14.17 -40.70
CA ASP A 6 -25.84 -13.29 -39.58
C ASP A 6 -25.45 -14.11 -38.36
N PHE A 7 -26.21 -15.18 -38.06
CA PHE A 7 -25.93 -16.06 -36.93
C PHE A 7 -24.62 -16.84 -37.10
N GLU A 8 -24.34 -17.33 -38.31
CA GLU A 8 -23.08 -18.02 -38.62
C GLU A 8 -21.88 -17.07 -38.52
N LEU A 9 -22.04 -15.82 -38.98
CA LEU A 9 -21.01 -14.79 -38.85
C LEU A 9 -20.72 -14.44 -37.38
N LEU A 10 -21.75 -14.29 -36.55
CA LEU A 10 -21.59 -14.06 -35.11
C LEU A 10 -20.82 -15.20 -34.43
N LYS A 11 -21.16 -16.45 -34.76
CA LYS A 11 -20.49 -17.63 -34.24
C LYS A 11 -19.03 -17.73 -34.70
N ALA A 12 -18.75 -17.38 -35.96
CA ALA A 12 -17.39 -17.33 -36.48
C ALA A 12 -16.52 -16.31 -35.74
N VAL A 13 -17.06 -15.13 -35.46
CA VAL A 13 -16.38 -14.09 -34.68
C VAL A 13 -16.12 -14.56 -33.25
N GLU A 14 -17.12 -15.16 -32.59
CA GLU A 14 -16.97 -15.70 -31.23
C GLU A 14 -15.86 -16.76 -31.18
N ASN A 15 -15.87 -17.72 -32.12
CA ASN A 15 -14.83 -18.74 -32.22
C ASN A 15 -13.44 -18.13 -32.44
N ALA A 16 -13.30 -17.17 -33.34
CA ALA A 16 -12.04 -16.46 -33.59
C ALA A 16 -11.51 -15.76 -32.32
N THR A 17 -12.38 -15.09 -31.56
CA THR A 17 -11.99 -14.47 -30.29
C THR A 17 -11.56 -15.49 -29.25
N ASN A 18 -12.23 -16.65 -29.18
CA ASN A 18 -11.86 -17.73 -28.28
C ASN A 18 -10.50 -18.35 -28.64
N TYR A 19 -10.22 -18.56 -29.93
CA TYR A 19 -8.90 -19.04 -30.38
C TYR A 19 -7.78 -18.09 -30.00
N TYR A 20 -7.99 -16.77 -30.21
CA TYR A 20 -7.02 -15.75 -29.80
C TYR A 20 -6.73 -15.80 -28.30
N LEU A 21 -7.76 -15.87 -27.46
CA LEU A 21 -7.58 -15.91 -26.00
C LEU A 21 -6.86 -17.18 -25.53
N ILE A 22 -7.11 -18.32 -26.18
CA ILE A 22 -6.40 -19.58 -25.89
C ILE A 22 -4.93 -19.47 -26.29
N ASP A 23 -4.63 -18.86 -27.44
CA ASP A 23 -3.26 -18.65 -27.89
C ASP A 23 -2.52 -17.65 -26.99
N GLU A 24 -3.18 -16.57 -26.56
CA GLU A 24 -2.62 -15.60 -25.64
C GLU A 24 -2.24 -16.25 -24.30
N ASP A 25 -3.07 -17.15 -23.75
CA ASP A 25 -2.77 -17.86 -22.50
C ASP A 25 -1.58 -18.84 -22.64
N LYS A 26 -1.36 -19.39 -23.83
CA LYS A 26 -0.22 -20.27 -24.13
C LYS A 26 1.07 -19.51 -24.37
N THR A 27 1.00 -18.37 -25.05
CA THR A 27 2.17 -17.56 -25.45
C THR A 27 2.62 -16.60 -24.35
N GLN A 28 1.76 -16.32 -23.36
CA GLN A 28 2.09 -15.43 -22.26
C GLN A 28 3.29 -15.97 -21.44
N PRO A 29 4.26 -15.10 -21.08
CA PRO A 29 5.34 -15.49 -20.18
C PRO A 29 4.81 -16.05 -18.85
N GLN A 30 5.35 -17.20 -18.43
CA GLN A 30 4.91 -17.95 -17.25
C GLN A 30 4.90 -17.09 -15.97
N ASN A 31 5.87 -16.19 -15.82
CA ASN A 31 5.96 -15.26 -14.70
C ASN A 31 4.80 -14.25 -14.68
N THR A 32 4.41 -13.72 -15.84
CA THR A 32 3.29 -12.78 -15.95
C THR A 32 1.98 -13.48 -15.62
N ARG A 33 1.78 -14.70 -16.14
CA ARG A 33 0.63 -15.53 -15.81
C ARG A 33 0.52 -15.72 -14.30
N ARG A 34 1.57 -16.26 -13.68
CA ARG A 34 1.63 -16.47 -12.22
C ARG A 34 1.38 -15.19 -11.41
N THR A 35 1.89 -14.06 -11.88
CA THR A 35 1.76 -12.77 -11.21
C THR A 35 0.31 -12.26 -11.24
N TYR A 36 -0.44 -12.54 -12.31
CA TYR A 36 -1.79 -12.02 -12.50
C TYR A 36 -2.90 -12.97 -12.04
N THR A 37 -2.70 -14.29 -12.13
CA THR A 37 -3.71 -15.28 -11.71
C THR A 37 -4.15 -15.07 -10.27
N ARG A 38 -3.22 -14.77 -9.37
CA ARG A 38 -3.53 -14.60 -7.95
C ARG A 38 -4.38 -13.34 -7.69
N PRO A 39 -3.98 -12.12 -8.11
CA PRO A 39 -4.85 -10.94 -8.03
C PRO A 39 -6.24 -11.13 -8.67
N GLN A 40 -6.31 -11.81 -9.82
CA GLN A 40 -7.58 -12.09 -10.49
C GLN A 40 -8.47 -13.05 -9.69
N LYS A 41 -7.87 -14.04 -9.01
CA LYS A 41 -8.60 -14.93 -8.09
C LYS A 41 -9.12 -14.15 -6.88
N GLU A 42 -8.26 -13.35 -6.24
CA GLU A 42 -8.65 -12.50 -5.10
C GLU A 42 -9.77 -11.50 -5.51
N TRP A 43 -9.76 -10.99 -6.75
CA TRP A 43 -10.85 -10.17 -7.30
C TRP A 43 -12.18 -10.90 -7.39
N LYS A 44 -12.19 -12.11 -7.95
CA LYS A 44 -13.41 -12.92 -8.11
C LYS A 44 -13.99 -13.33 -6.76
N GLU A 45 -13.13 -13.72 -5.82
CA GLU A 45 -13.51 -14.03 -4.44
C GLU A 45 -14.13 -12.81 -3.76
N TRP A 46 -13.53 -11.62 -3.90
CA TRP A 46 -14.10 -10.38 -3.37
C TRP A 46 -15.44 -10.02 -4.03
N CYS A 47 -15.59 -10.22 -5.33
CA CYS A 47 -16.86 -9.97 -6.01
C CYS A 47 -17.97 -10.91 -5.50
N ALA A 48 -17.63 -12.17 -5.20
CA ALA A 48 -18.53 -13.13 -4.59
C ALA A 48 -18.88 -12.75 -3.14
N GLU A 49 -17.89 -12.31 -2.35
CA GLU A 49 -18.08 -11.82 -0.97
C GLU A 49 -19.02 -10.59 -0.91
N LYS A 50 -18.89 -9.67 -1.87
CA LYS A 50 -19.77 -8.49 -1.98
C LYS A 50 -21.16 -8.80 -2.55
N ALA A 51 -21.42 -10.05 -2.93
CA ALA A 51 -22.70 -10.51 -3.47
C ALA A 51 -23.21 -9.65 -4.64
N PHE A 52 -22.33 -9.31 -5.61
CA PHE A 52 -22.78 -8.65 -6.83
C PHE A 52 -23.78 -9.55 -7.59
N PRO A 53 -24.79 -8.97 -8.26
CA PRO A 53 -25.81 -9.74 -8.97
C PRO A 53 -25.17 -10.67 -9.99
N SER A 54 -25.71 -11.88 -10.18
CA SER A 54 -25.27 -12.76 -11.26
C SER A 54 -25.51 -12.10 -12.63
N ILE A 55 -24.76 -12.55 -13.65
CA ILE A 55 -24.94 -12.06 -15.01
C ILE A 55 -26.36 -12.45 -15.47
N PRO A 56 -27.21 -11.47 -15.84
CA PRO A 56 -28.56 -11.75 -16.31
C PRO A 56 -28.57 -12.60 -17.59
N PRO A 57 -29.62 -13.41 -17.85
CA PRO A 57 -29.73 -14.17 -19.09
C PRO A 57 -29.80 -13.30 -20.35
N ASP A 58 -30.27 -12.06 -20.22
CA ASP A 58 -30.39 -11.08 -21.29
C ASP A 58 -29.14 -10.18 -21.43
N TRP A 59 -28.00 -10.60 -20.86
CA TRP A 59 -26.71 -9.94 -21.01
C TRP A 59 -26.05 -10.30 -22.35
N PRO A 60 -25.36 -9.39 -23.05
CA PRO A 60 -24.92 -8.04 -22.62
C PRO A 60 -25.99 -6.93 -22.74
N LYS A 61 -25.94 -5.95 -21.83
CA LYS A 61 -26.75 -4.72 -21.89
C LYS A 61 -25.87 -3.50 -22.21
N PRO A 62 -26.43 -2.41 -22.79
CA PRO A 62 -25.72 -1.15 -22.93
C PRO A 62 -25.20 -0.68 -21.57
N TYR A 63 -23.93 -0.25 -21.53
CA TYR A 63 -23.34 0.27 -20.30
C TYR A 63 -23.84 1.68 -20.01
N ASN A 64 -24.50 1.85 -18.86
CA ASN A 64 -24.80 3.16 -18.31
C ASN A 64 -23.59 3.66 -17.52
N GLN A 65 -23.08 4.84 -17.84
CA GLN A 65 -21.93 5.42 -17.12
C GLN A 65 -22.24 5.54 -15.62
N GLY A 66 -21.32 5.07 -14.78
CA GLY A 66 -21.49 5.03 -13.33
C GLY A 66 -22.29 3.83 -12.82
N GLY A 67 -22.83 2.99 -13.70
CA GLY A 67 -23.45 1.72 -13.31
C GLY A 67 -22.41 0.69 -12.86
N VAL A 68 -22.76 -0.06 -11.82
CA VAL A 68 -21.99 -1.23 -11.35
C VAL A 68 -22.34 -2.43 -12.21
N LEU A 69 -21.34 -3.14 -12.71
CA LEU A 69 -21.57 -4.33 -13.53
C LEU A 69 -21.97 -5.55 -12.67
N PRO A 70 -22.63 -6.57 -13.25
CA PRO A 70 -22.90 -7.82 -12.53
C PRO A 70 -21.61 -8.65 -12.29
N ALA A 71 -21.68 -9.55 -11.31
CA ALA A 71 -20.70 -10.59 -11.00
C ALA A 71 -19.26 -10.07 -10.92
N ASP A 72 -18.32 -10.77 -11.54
CA ASP A 72 -16.89 -10.46 -11.59
C ASP A 72 -16.50 -9.54 -12.77
N LEU A 73 -17.47 -9.01 -13.51
CA LEU A 73 -17.20 -8.06 -14.59
C LEU A 73 -16.57 -6.79 -14.02
N VAL A 74 -15.48 -6.38 -14.68
CA VAL A 74 -14.63 -5.29 -14.22
C VAL A 74 -15.20 -3.94 -14.63
N ASP A 75 -15.35 -3.05 -13.66
CA ASP A 75 -15.61 -1.63 -13.85
C ASP A 75 -14.65 -0.79 -12.98
N GLU A 76 -14.56 0.51 -13.25
CA GLU A 76 -13.67 1.40 -12.49
C GLU A 76 -14.07 1.46 -11.01
N GLY A 77 -15.37 1.53 -10.69
CA GLY A 77 -15.86 1.68 -9.33
C GLY A 77 -15.46 0.50 -8.44
N LYS A 78 -15.74 -0.72 -8.91
CA LYS A 78 -15.29 -1.96 -8.26
C LYS A 78 -13.78 -2.03 -8.15
N LEU A 79 -13.03 -1.61 -9.18
CA LEU A 79 -11.56 -1.63 -9.13
C LEU A 79 -11.03 -0.73 -8.02
N VAL A 80 -11.54 0.50 -7.95
CA VAL A 80 -11.17 1.48 -6.93
C VAL A 80 -11.53 0.94 -5.54
N TRP A 81 -12.74 0.42 -5.36
CA TRP A 81 -13.20 -0.12 -4.08
C TRP A 81 -12.38 -1.33 -3.63
N PHE A 82 -12.14 -2.29 -4.52
CA PHE A 82 -11.29 -3.44 -4.23
C PHE A 82 -9.87 -3.04 -3.83
N LEU A 83 -9.27 -2.08 -4.54
CA LEU A 83 -7.93 -1.61 -4.23
C LEU A 83 -7.88 -0.95 -2.85
N ASP A 84 -8.85 -0.10 -2.52
CA ASP A 84 -8.91 0.58 -1.23
C ASP A 84 -9.13 -0.40 -0.06
N GLU A 85 -10.14 -1.25 -0.17
CA GLU A 85 -10.58 -2.15 0.89
C GLU A 85 -9.62 -3.31 1.13
N LYS A 86 -9.19 -4.02 0.07
CA LYS A 86 -8.45 -5.30 0.20
C LYS A 86 -6.95 -5.17 -0.05
N VAL A 87 -6.50 -4.16 -0.80
CA VAL A 87 -5.11 -4.09 -1.27
C VAL A 87 -4.30 -3.02 -0.54
N VAL A 88 -4.80 -1.79 -0.43
CA VAL A 88 -4.08 -0.66 0.17
C VAL A 88 -3.98 -0.81 1.69
N SER A 89 -5.07 -1.21 2.33
CA SER A 89 -5.17 -1.43 3.78
C SER A 89 -4.31 -2.60 4.30
N ARG A 90 -3.87 -3.49 3.41
CA ARG A 90 -3.32 -4.80 3.78
C ARG A 90 -1.83 -4.77 4.10
N ALA A 91 -1.48 -5.56 5.11
CA ALA A 91 -0.11 -5.94 5.46
C ALA A 91 0.61 -6.72 4.33
N PRO A 92 1.90 -6.44 4.05
CA PRO A 92 2.75 -7.36 3.30
C PRO A 92 2.78 -8.75 3.96
N LYS A 93 2.49 -9.81 3.20
CA LYS A 93 2.55 -11.20 3.71
C LYS A 93 3.97 -11.72 3.86
N THR A 94 4.93 -11.15 3.11
CA THR A 94 6.31 -11.62 2.99
C THR A 94 7.30 -10.50 3.23
N GLY A 95 8.50 -10.85 3.69
CA GLY A 95 9.60 -9.92 3.99
C GLY A 95 10.03 -9.97 5.45
N SER A 96 11.31 -9.65 5.70
CA SER A 96 11.89 -9.63 7.05
C SER A 96 11.16 -8.67 7.98
N ARG A 97 10.82 -7.47 7.50
CA ARG A 97 10.07 -6.45 8.28
C ARG A 97 8.71 -6.97 8.76
N ALA A 98 7.91 -7.56 7.86
CA ALA A 98 6.60 -8.10 8.22
C ALA A 98 6.69 -9.31 9.16
N LYS A 99 7.70 -10.19 8.98
CA LYS A 99 7.98 -11.29 9.91
C LYS A 99 8.33 -10.78 11.31
N ASN A 100 9.18 -9.77 11.40
CA ASN A 100 9.61 -9.18 12.67
C ASN A 100 8.45 -8.49 13.39
N GLU A 101 7.58 -7.77 12.68
CA GLU A 101 6.40 -7.13 13.27
C GLU A 101 5.41 -8.17 13.84
N ARG A 102 5.15 -9.25 13.11
CA ARG A 102 4.33 -10.36 13.61
C ARG A 102 4.94 -11.05 14.83
N LYS A 103 6.26 -11.24 14.83
CA LYS A 103 6.99 -11.82 15.97
C LYS A 103 6.84 -10.94 17.21
N ARG A 104 7.05 -9.62 17.08
CA ARG A 104 6.87 -8.65 18.16
C ARG A 104 5.44 -8.60 18.69
N TRP A 105 4.45 -8.67 17.81
CA TRP A 105 3.05 -8.75 18.22
C TRP A 105 2.77 -10.03 19.01
N ALA A 106 3.21 -11.18 18.51
CA ALA A 106 3.04 -12.46 19.19
C ALA A 106 3.72 -12.47 20.56
N GLU A 107 4.92 -11.90 20.67
CA GLU A 107 5.63 -11.72 21.95
C GLU A 107 4.83 -10.82 22.91
N GLY A 108 4.28 -9.70 22.43
CA GLY A 108 3.45 -8.81 23.25
C GLY A 108 2.09 -9.40 23.65
N VAL A 109 1.49 -10.26 22.82
CA VAL A 109 0.29 -11.04 23.19
C VAL A 109 0.64 -12.07 24.26
N ALA A 110 1.74 -12.82 24.08
CA ALA A 110 2.20 -13.80 25.06
C ALA A 110 2.52 -13.15 26.42
N GLU A 111 3.14 -11.97 26.42
CA GLU A 111 3.42 -11.21 27.64
C GLU A 111 2.14 -10.74 28.34
N ARG A 112 1.15 -10.24 27.58
CA ARG A 112 -0.16 -9.87 28.13
C ARG A 112 -0.90 -11.06 28.74
N ASN A 113 -0.89 -12.20 28.04
CA ASN A 113 -1.53 -13.43 28.54
C ASN A 113 -0.82 -13.97 29.79
N ALA A 114 0.51 -13.90 29.84
CA ALA A 114 1.29 -14.29 31.03
C ALA A 114 1.00 -13.36 32.23
N LYS A 115 0.84 -12.05 32.00
CA LYS A 115 0.42 -11.10 33.04
C LYS A 115 -0.99 -11.41 33.54
N LYS A 116 -1.95 -11.64 32.63
CA LYS A 116 -3.35 -12.00 32.97
C LYS A 116 -3.39 -13.25 33.84
N ALA A 117 -2.69 -14.32 33.45
CA ALA A 117 -2.60 -15.57 34.21
C ALA A 117 -1.99 -15.40 35.62
N LYS A 118 -1.02 -14.49 35.78
CA LYS A 118 -0.39 -14.20 37.08
C LYS A 118 -1.27 -13.37 38.01
N THR A 119 -2.15 -12.52 37.47
CA THR A 119 -3.18 -11.82 38.26
C THR A 119 -4.33 -12.73 38.66
N THR A 120 -4.73 -13.69 37.83
CA THR A 120 -5.84 -14.62 38.15
C THR A 120 -5.46 -15.65 39.22
N SER A 121 -4.16 -15.88 39.48
CA SER A 121 -3.69 -16.82 40.51
C SER A 121 -3.51 -16.21 41.89
N VAL A 122 -3.97 -14.97 42.15
CA VAL A 122 -3.83 -14.28 43.45
C VAL A 122 -5.12 -14.28 44.27
N ASP A 123 -6.25 -14.72 43.72
CA ASP A 123 -7.53 -14.74 44.43
C ASP A 123 -7.95 -16.18 44.81
N ASP A 124 -7.43 -16.68 45.95
CA ASP A 124 -8.03 -17.78 46.71
C ASP A 124 -8.62 -17.24 48.04
N PRO A 125 -9.90 -17.53 48.38
CA PRO A 125 -10.56 -16.95 49.54
C PRO A 125 -10.38 -17.79 50.80
N ALA A 126 -9.69 -17.26 51.80
CA ALA A 126 -9.71 -17.79 53.16
C ALA A 126 -10.22 -16.71 54.14
N GLY A 127 -11.50 -16.76 54.48
CA GLY A 127 -11.97 -16.26 55.78
C GLY A 127 -11.76 -17.33 56.87
N PRO A 128 -11.89 -17.03 58.18
CA PRO A 128 -12.95 -16.14 58.70
C PRO A 128 -12.59 -15.27 59.93
N SER A 129 -13.60 -14.50 60.37
CA SER A 129 -13.86 -14.00 61.73
C SER A 129 -13.50 -12.54 62.03
N ALA A 130 -14.55 -11.71 62.15
CA ALA A 130 -14.60 -10.44 62.89
C ALA A 130 -15.12 -10.71 64.32
N PRO A 131 -15.30 -9.70 65.22
CA PRO A 131 -14.92 -8.27 65.16
C PRO A 131 -14.17 -7.78 66.42
N ASP A 132 -13.50 -6.61 66.39
CA ASP A 132 -13.78 -5.50 67.33
C ASP A 132 -13.01 -4.19 67.02
N ASP A 133 -13.51 -3.14 67.64
CA ASP A 133 -13.46 -1.70 67.42
C ASP A 133 -12.12 -0.93 67.33
N SER A 134 -12.26 0.24 66.69
CA SER A 134 -11.54 1.52 66.89
C SER A 134 -10.27 1.78 66.06
N CYS A 135 -10.40 2.63 65.03
CA CYS A 135 -9.65 3.89 64.91
C CYS A 135 -10.07 4.66 63.64
N ILE A 136 -10.44 5.91 63.84
CA ILE A 136 -10.80 6.90 62.83
C ILE A 136 -9.52 7.43 62.17
N THR A 137 -9.41 7.36 60.84
CA THR A 137 -8.70 8.37 60.05
C THR A 137 -9.43 8.61 58.73
N VAL A 138 -9.95 9.82 58.55
CA VAL A 138 -10.56 10.30 57.30
C VAL A 138 -9.58 11.26 56.66
N ALA A 139 -8.98 10.86 55.53
CA ALA A 139 -8.37 11.82 54.60
C ALA A 139 -8.34 11.27 53.17
N VAL A 140 -8.80 12.14 52.27
CA VAL A 140 -8.63 12.15 50.80
C VAL A 140 -9.56 11.24 49.99
N LYS A 141 -10.64 11.86 49.48
CA LYS A 141 -11.40 11.38 48.32
C LYS A 141 -10.56 11.55 47.06
N THR A 142 -9.96 10.48 46.57
CA THR A 142 -9.66 10.33 45.14
C THR A 142 -10.81 9.59 44.49
N VAL A 143 -11.48 10.24 43.55
CA VAL A 143 -12.48 9.64 42.68
C VAL A 143 -11.72 8.75 41.70
N VAL A 144 -11.58 7.47 42.02
CA VAL A 144 -11.21 6.44 41.06
C VAL A 144 -12.51 5.93 40.48
N ASP A 145 -12.81 6.37 39.27
CA ASP A 145 -13.91 5.80 38.48
C ASP A 145 -13.63 4.31 38.27
N LYS A 146 -14.47 3.50 38.91
CA LYS A 146 -14.71 2.10 38.55
C LYS A 146 -15.18 2.08 37.10
N ILE A 147 -14.29 1.70 36.19
CA ILE A 147 -14.72 1.17 34.90
C ILE A 147 -14.99 -0.31 35.11
N ASP A 148 -16.27 -0.58 35.02
CA ASP A 148 -16.95 -1.85 35.10
C ASP A 148 -16.35 -2.89 34.15
N LEU A 149 -16.04 -4.07 34.68
CA LEU A 149 -15.62 -5.25 33.94
C LEU A 149 -16.84 -5.84 33.22
N THR A 150 -17.13 -5.38 32.01
CA THR A 150 -17.87 -6.17 31.02
C THR A 150 -17.47 -5.74 29.60
N SER A 151 -16.57 -6.48 28.95
CA SER A 151 -16.49 -6.49 27.49
C SER A 151 -15.72 -7.72 27.01
N GLU A 152 -16.48 -8.68 26.51
CA GLU A 152 -16.17 -9.68 25.47
C GLU A 152 -14.73 -9.59 24.91
N ASP A 153 -13.89 -10.57 25.30
CA ASP A 153 -12.54 -10.79 24.76
C ASP A 153 -12.64 -11.30 23.29
N GLU A 154 -13.03 -10.44 22.36
CA GLU A 154 -12.71 -10.63 20.95
C GLU A 154 -11.20 -10.39 20.78
N GLU A 155 -10.42 -11.45 20.52
CA GLU A 155 -8.99 -11.33 20.24
C GLU A 155 -8.77 -10.33 19.11
N GLU A 156 -8.29 -9.11 19.44
CA GLU A 156 -8.10 -8.08 18.43
C GLU A 156 -7.22 -8.60 17.28
N PRO A 157 -7.73 -8.64 16.04
CA PRO A 157 -6.98 -9.17 14.92
C PRO A 157 -5.72 -8.34 14.68
N PHE A 158 -4.60 -9.01 14.39
CA PHE A 158 -3.32 -8.35 14.10
C PHE A 158 -3.47 -7.29 12.98
N LYS A 159 -3.42 -6.01 13.36
CA LYS A 159 -3.37 -4.87 12.45
C LYS A 159 -1.94 -4.38 12.37
N SER A 160 -1.21 -4.76 11.31
CA SER A 160 0.12 -4.22 11.07
C SER A 160 0.06 -2.75 10.66
N ALA A 161 1.01 -1.93 11.11
CA ALA A 161 1.20 -0.58 10.59
C ALA A 161 1.80 -0.56 9.16
N LEU A 162 2.33 -1.70 8.71
CA LEU A 162 2.88 -1.85 7.36
C LEU A 162 1.77 -1.96 6.30
N THR A 163 1.89 -1.16 5.24
CA THR A 163 1.02 -1.24 4.05
C THR A 163 1.78 -1.78 2.83
N LEU A 164 1.04 -2.30 1.84
CA LEU A 164 1.64 -2.75 0.58
C LEU A 164 2.35 -1.59 -0.14
N LYS A 165 3.52 -1.91 -0.74
CA LYS A 165 4.23 -0.96 -1.59
C LYS A 165 3.43 -0.64 -2.86
N PHE A 166 3.59 0.58 -3.37
CA PHE A 166 2.96 1.06 -4.61
C PHE A 166 3.06 0.07 -5.78
N ASN A 167 4.24 -0.52 -6.02
CA ASN A 167 4.45 -1.46 -7.12
C ASN A 167 3.56 -2.72 -7.01
N THR A 168 3.28 -3.18 -5.80
CA THR A 168 2.36 -4.29 -5.58
C THR A 168 0.94 -3.87 -5.93
N VAL A 169 0.47 -2.71 -5.44
CA VAL A 169 -0.87 -2.18 -5.74
C VAL A 169 -1.05 -1.95 -7.25
N ARG A 170 -0.01 -1.43 -7.92
CA ARG A 170 0.03 -1.26 -9.38
C ARG A 170 -0.10 -2.60 -10.10
N THR A 171 0.53 -3.66 -9.57
CA THR A 171 0.45 -5.02 -10.14
C THR A 171 -0.97 -5.58 -10.05
N TYR A 172 -1.66 -5.38 -8.93
CA TYR A 172 -3.09 -5.75 -8.80
C TYR A 172 -3.95 -5.04 -9.85
N GLY A 173 -3.78 -3.72 -10.00
CA GLY A 173 -4.54 -3.00 -11.03
C GLY A 173 -4.19 -3.43 -12.45
N ASN A 174 -2.92 -3.78 -12.75
CA ASN A 174 -2.55 -4.34 -14.06
C ASN A 174 -3.25 -5.69 -14.31
N ALA A 175 -3.26 -6.57 -13.32
CA ALA A 175 -3.89 -7.89 -13.43
C ALA A 175 -5.41 -7.80 -13.65
N ILE A 176 -6.09 -6.88 -12.97
CA ILE A 176 -7.53 -6.64 -13.15
C ILE A 176 -7.81 -5.92 -14.47
N THR A 177 -6.93 -5.01 -14.91
CA THR A 177 -7.02 -4.40 -16.25
C THR A 177 -6.90 -5.46 -17.35
N ARG A 178 -6.03 -6.46 -17.18
CA ARG A 178 -5.94 -7.60 -18.11
C ARG A 178 -7.22 -8.43 -18.08
N LEU A 179 -7.78 -8.70 -16.89
CA LEU A 179 -9.06 -9.41 -16.77
C LEU A 179 -10.18 -8.66 -17.52
N TRP A 180 -10.24 -7.33 -17.41
CA TRP A 180 -11.15 -6.50 -18.19
C TRP A 180 -10.92 -6.65 -19.69
N ALA A 181 -9.67 -6.64 -20.16
CA ALA A 181 -9.35 -6.81 -21.58
C ALA A 181 -9.82 -8.19 -22.09
N GLU A 182 -9.58 -9.26 -21.32
CA GLU A 182 -10.08 -10.61 -21.63
C GLU A 182 -11.62 -10.63 -21.69
N GLN A 183 -12.31 -10.04 -20.71
CA GLN A 183 -13.76 -9.93 -20.69
C GLN A 183 -14.31 -9.09 -21.85
N ARG A 184 -13.55 -8.09 -22.30
CA ARG A 184 -13.95 -7.19 -23.38
C ARG A 184 -13.76 -7.83 -24.77
N THR A 185 -12.74 -8.68 -24.90
CA THR A 185 -12.47 -9.46 -26.13
C THR A 185 -13.51 -10.57 -26.33
N ARG A 186 -14.00 -11.18 -25.24
CA ARG A 186 -15.09 -12.15 -25.30
C ARG A 186 -16.36 -11.51 -25.83
N ARG A 187 -17.00 -12.18 -26.79
CA ARG A 187 -18.27 -11.77 -27.37
C ARG A 187 -19.35 -12.80 -27.10
N ILE A 188 -20.55 -12.32 -26.82
CA ILE A 188 -21.78 -13.12 -26.68
C ILE A 188 -22.82 -12.45 -27.56
N ASN A 189 -23.43 -13.20 -28.47
CA ASN A 189 -24.44 -12.70 -29.41
C ASN A 189 -24.00 -11.43 -30.17
N GLY A 190 -22.72 -11.37 -30.57
CA GLY A 190 -22.11 -10.23 -31.27
C GLY A 190 -21.72 -9.03 -30.41
N GLN A 191 -22.20 -8.97 -29.18
CA GLN A 191 -21.90 -7.90 -28.24
C GLN A 191 -20.74 -8.26 -27.32
N MET A 192 -20.06 -7.24 -26.80
CA MET A 192 -18.91 -7.40 -25.91
C MET A 192 -19.39 -7.79 -24.53
N LEU A 193 -18.82 -8.84 -23.93
CA LEU A 193 -19.24 -9.32 -22.61
C LEU A 193 -19.07 -8.23 -21.54
N ASN A 194 -17.98 -7.46 -21.59
CA ASN A 194 -17.81 -6.29 -20.74
C ASN A 194 -17.92 -4.98 -21.55
N PRO A 195 -19.04 -4.24 -21.40
CA PRO A 195 -19.26 -2.99 -22.12
C PRO A 195 -18.65 -1.76 -21.44
N SER A 196 -18.07 -1.88 -20.23
CA SER A 196 -17.54 -0.71 -19.50
C SER A 196 -16.29 -0.10 -20.17
N PRO A 197 -16.05 1.21 -19.95
CA PRO A 197 -14.80 1.85 -20.37
C PRO A 197 -13.61 1.28 -19.61
N HIS A 198 -12.41 1.60 -20.08
CA HIS A 198 -11.17 1.11 -19.49
C HIS A 198 -11.10 1.44 -17.98
N PRO A 199 -10.84 0.46 -17.10
CA PRO A 199 -11.01 0.62 -15.64
C PRO A 199 -9.97 1.53 -15.00
N ARG A 200 -8.86 1.84 -15.68
CA ARG A 200 -7.88 2.86 -15.25
C ARG A 200 -8.24 4.27 -15.69
N SER A 201 -9.41 4.71 -15.29
CA SER A 201 -9.86 6.08 -15.49
C SER A 201 -9.34 6.98 -14.36
N PHE A 202 -9.94 8.16 -14.16
CA PHE A 202 -9.49 9.19 -13.24
C PHE A 202 -9.41 8.72 -11.78
N ALA A 203 -10.40 7.99 -11.27
CA ALA A 203 -10.47 7.60 -9.86
C ALA A 203 -9.34 6.62 -9.50
N ASN A 204 -9.08 5.64 -10.37
CA ASN A 204 -7.95 4.73 -10.21
C ASN A 204 -6.60 5.48 -10.24
N LYS A 205 -6.44 6.45 -11.16
CA LYS A 205 -5.24 7.30 -11.25
C LYS A 205 -5.08 8.17 -10.00
N ALA A 206 -6.16 8.64 -9.40
CA ALA A 206 -6.13 9.44 -8.18
C ALA A 206 -5.55 8.63 -7.00
N ILE A 207 -6.01 7.38 -6.80
CA ILE A 207 -5.45 6.47 -5.79
C ILE A 207 -3.94 6.27 -6.03
N TYR A 208 -3.52 5.99 -7.27
CA TYR A 208 -2.10 5.82 -7.57
C TYR A 208 -1.25 7.05 -7.29
N ARG A 209 -1.74 8.24 -7.65
CA ARG A 209 -1.02 9.49 -7.34
C ARG A 209 -0.91 9.70 -5.84
N TYR A 210 -1.97 9.42 -5.08
CA TYR A 210 -1.95 9.51 -3.62
C TYR A 210 -0.92 8.55 -3.01
N LEU A 211 -0.97 7.27 -3.37
CA LEU A 211 -0.02 6.27 -2.87
C LEU A 211 1.42 6.59 -3.27
N LEU A 212 1.63 7.04 -4.50
CA LEU A 212 2.96 7.41 -4.98
C LEU A 212 3.52 8.58 -4.16
N ARG A 213 2.72 9.63 -3.91
CA ARG A 213 3.12 10.74 -3.04
C ARG A 213 3.51 10.27 -1.64
N GLN A 214 2.70 9.43 -1.02
CA GLN A 214 2.99 8.83 0.30
C GLN A 214 4.30 8.04 0.30
N THR A 215 4.57 7.26 -0.76
CA THR A 215 5.84 6.53 -0.87
C THR A 215 7.05 7.45 -1.07
N HIS A 216 6.90 8.54 -1.82
CA HIS A 216 7.97 9.52 -1.99
C HIS A 216 8.24 10.30 -0.71
N GLU A 217 7.20 10.65 0.04
CA GLU A 217 7.30 11.34 1.33
C GLU A 217 8.08 10.49 2.34
N LYS A 218 7.65 9.24 2.57
CA LYS A 218 8.40 8.28 3.41
C LYS A 218 9.82 8.05 2.90
N GLY A 219 9.99 7.99 1.58
CA GLY A 219 11.32 7.83 0.97
C GLY A 219 12.24 9.03 1.24
N ARG A 220 11.71 10.26 1.24
CA ARG A 220 12.46 11.47 1.60
C ARG A 220 12.80 11.49 3.07
N GLU A 221 11.86 11.13 3.95
CA GLU A 221 12.10 11.04 5.40
C GLU A 221 13.18 10.00 5.73
N GLU A 222 13.06 8.77 5.20
CA GLU A 222 14.05 7.71 5.38
C GLU A 222 15.41 8.08 4.77
N TRP A 223 15.43 8.81 3.65
CA TRP A 223 16.68 9.22 3.00
C TRP A 223 17.36 10.37 3.74
N ALA A 224 16.59 11.35 4.23
CA ALA A 224 17.10 12.41 5.08
C ALA A 224 17.82 11.81 6.30
N ASP A 225 17.19 10.88 7.01
CA ASP A 225 17.77 10.20 8.18
C ASP A 225 19.08 9.47 7.85
N ARG A 226 19.16 8.76 6.71
CA ARG A 226 20.40 8.07 6.28
C ARG A 226 21.54 9.01 5.92
N MET A 227 21.24 10.25 5.54
CA MET A 227 22.27 11.21 5.17
C MET A 227 22.79 11.97 6.40
N VAL A 228 22.01 12.13 7.46
CA VAL A 228 22.41 12.85 8.70
C VAL A 228 23.74 12.30 9.23
N GLY A 229 24.73 13.18 9.34
CA GLY A 229 26.05 12.84 9.89
C GLY A 229 26.96 12.03 8.96
N THR A 230 26.56 11.75 7.71
CA THR A 230 27.41 11.12 6.70
C THR A 230 28.11 12.16 5.82
N ILE A 231 29.14 11.76 5.06
CA ILE A 231 29.79 12.64 4.06
C ILE A 231 28.84 13.12 2.94
N LYS A 232 27.68 12.46 2.80
CA LYS A 232 26.61 12.81 1.85
C LYS A 232 25.50 13.65 2.49
N ASP A 233 25.60 13.96 3.78
CA ASP A 233 24.86 15.05 4.41
C ASP A 233 25.24 16.31 3.64
N ALA A 234 24.38 16.73 2.72
CA ALA A 234 24.66 17.93 1.94
C ALA A 234 24.92 19.08 2.92
N TYR A 235 25.81 19.99 2.55
CA TYR A 235 26.15 21.13 3.40
C TYR A 235 24.86 21.88 3.75
N SER A 236 24.40 21.75 4.99
CA SER A 236 23.36 22.62 5.53
C SER A 236 23.82 24.07 5.31
N PRO A 237 22.95 24.98 4.86
CA PRO A 237 23.30 26.38 4.68
C PRO A 237 23.95 26.99 5.93
N ALA A 238 23.60 26.49 7.12
CA ALA A 238 24.18 26.91 8.40
C ALA A 238 25.65 26.47 8.60
N LYS A 239 26.10 25.41 7.93
CA LYS A 239 27.50 24.93 7.99
C LYS A 239 28.42 25.61 6.97
N ILE A 240 27.87 26.26 5.94
CA ILE A 240 28.67 26.96 4.91
C ILE A 240 29.62 27.99 5.55
N PRO A 241 29.19 28.86 6.49
CA PRO A 241 30.08 29.80 7.15
C PRO A 241 31.19 29.14 7.96
N GLU A 242 30.94 27.97 8.54
CA GLU A 242 31.95 27.21 9.31
C GLU A 242 33.07 26.71 8.39
N TYR A 243 32.72 26.12 7.23
CA TYR A 243 33.72 25.67 6.25
C TYR A 243 34.51 26.84 5.66
N THR A 244 33.83 27.96 5.35
CA THR A 244 34.50 29.17 4.91
C THR A 244 35.48 29.67 5.98
N ARG A 245 35.06 29.76 7.24
CA ARG A 245 35.93 30.16 8.35
C ARG A 245 37.16 29.24 8.50
N CYS A 246 36.98 27.92 8.41
CA CYS A 246 38.08 26.97 8.43
C CYS A 246 39.07 27.17 7.28
N ALA A 247 38.57 27.40 6.05
CA ALA A 247 39.42 27.65 4.89
C ALA A 247 40.22 28.96 5.03
N TRP A 248 39.63 30.00 5.61
CA TRP A 248 40.33 31.25 5.96
C TRP A 248 41.34 31.09 7.11
N GLY A 249 41.22 30.03 7.91
CA GLY A 249 42.16 29.67 8.98
C GLY A 249 43.47 29.04 8.48
N LEU A 250 43.58 28.69 7.19
CA LEU A 250 44.80 28.12 6.63
C LEU A 250 45.96 29.13 6.69
N LYS A 251 47.18 28.59 6.89
CA LYS A 251 48.43 29.38 6.92
C LYS A 251 48.65 30.14 5.61
N GLU A 252 48.41 29.47 4.49
CA GLU A 252 48.50 30.07 3.17
C GLU A 252 47.12 30.57 2.71
N LYS A 253 46.97 31.90 2.63
CA LYS A 253 45.70 32.53 2.29
C LYS A 253 45.24 32.24 0.86
N ALA A 254 46.16 32.15 -0.10
CA ALA A 254 45.84 31.79 -1.48
C ALA A 254 45.21 30.39 -1.59
N CYS A 255 45.76 29.41 -0.85
CA CYS A 255 45.21 28.06 -0.79
C CYS A 255 43.82 28.03 -0.13
N GLY A 256 43.61 28.82 0.93
CA GLY A 256 42.30 28.98 1.58
C GLY A 256 41.24 29.63 0.69
N LEU A 257 41.62 30.66 -0.07
CA LEU A 257 40.74 31.31 -1.04
C LEU A 257 40.32 30.32 -2.14
N ARG A 258 41.29 29.59 -2.73
CA ARG A 258 41.01 28.58 -3.77
C ARG A 258 40.04 27.50 -3.27
N THR A 259 40.26 26.99 -2.07
CA THR A 259 39.40 25.98 -1.45
C THR A 259 37.99 26.52 -1.20
N SER A 260 37.89 27.77 -0.74
CA SER A 260 36.59 28.43 -0.50
C SER A 260 35.81 28.65 -1.79
N VAL A 261 36.47 29.13 -2.85
CA VAL A 261 35.84 29.37 -4.15
C VAL A 261 35.38 28.05 -4.80
N ASP A 262 36.22 27.02 -4.80
CA ASP A 262 35.83 25.71 -5.34
C ASP A 262 34.61 25.14 -4.59
N PHE A 263 34.61 25.23 -3.25
CA PHE A 263 33.51 24.81 -2.39
C PHE A 263 32.22 25.59 -2.70
N LEU A 264 32.28 26.92 -2.79
CA LEU A 264 31.12 27.76 -3.07
C LEU A 264 30.56 27.54 -4.48
N PHE A 265 31.40 27.33 -5.49
CA PHE A 265 30.95 26.95 -6.83
C PHE A 265 30.29 25.57 -6.85
N GLY A 266 30.82 24.61 -6.09
CA GLY A 266 30.21 23.29 -5.94
C GLY A 266 28.84 23.35 -5.27
N ASN A 267 28.68 24.22 -4.27
CA ASN A 267 27.45 24.37 -3.51
C ASN A 267 26.37 25.20 -4.24
N HIS A 268 26.71 26.43 -4.66
CA HIS A 268 25.73 27.37 -5.21
C HIS A 268 25.39 27.12 -6.68
N MET A 269 26.33 26.61 -7.46
CA MET A 269 26.11 26.31 -8.88
C MET A 269 25.86 24.82 -9.14
N LEU A 270 25.88 23.98 -8.10
CA LEU A 270 25.68 22.52 -8.16
C LEU A 270 26.63 21.83 -9.17
N LEU A 271 27.81 22.39 -9.37
CA LEU A 271 28.77 21.91 -10.36
C LEU A 271 29.57 20.72 -9.80
N ARG A 272 29.66 19.65 -10.60
CA ARG A 272 30.61 18.54 -10.32
C ARG A 272 32.04 19.00 -10.55
N SER A 273 33.02 18.31 -9.95
CA SER A 273 34.44 18.71 -10.11
C SER A 273 34.89 18.71 -11.58
N SER A 274 34.33 17.82 -12.41
CA SER A 274 34.54 17.80 -13.87
C SER A 274 34.14 19.10 -14.56
N ASN A 275 33.13 19.80 -14.03
CA ASN A 275 32.60 21.03 -14.60
C ASN A 275 33.26 22.27 -13.99
N ARG A 276 33.82 22.16 -12.78
CA ARG A 276 34.50 23.26 -12.09
C ARG A 276 35.95 23.48 -12.53
N ARG A 277 36.67 22.39 -12.80
CA ARG A 277 38.08 22.44 -13.20
C ARG A 277 38.35 23.20 -14.51
N PRO A 278 37.50 23.11 -15.56
CA PRO A 278 37.72 23.81 -16.81
C PRO A 278 37.12 25.23 -16.85
N ILE A 279 36.75 25.82 -15.71
CA ILE A 279 36.20 27.19 -15.70
C ILE A 279 37.33 28.19 -15.96
N GLU A 280 37.14 29.04 -16.95
CA GLU A 280 38.07 30.11 -17.34
C GLU A 280 37.47 31.48 -16.99
N LEU A 281 38.32 32.41 -16.56
CA LEU A 281 37.96 33.81 -16.41
C LEU A 281 38.14 34.47 -17.78
N VAL A 282 37.05 34.99 -18.34
CA VAL A 282 37.06 35.78 -19.60
C VAL A 282 37.62 37.17 -19.35
#